data_AF-A0A9D5P585-F1
#
_entry.id   AF-A0A9D5P585-F1
#
_cell.length_a   1.000
_cell.length_b   1.000
_cell.length_c   1.000
_cell.angle_alpha   90.00
_cell.angle_beta   90.00
_cell.angle_gamma   90.00
#
_symmetry.space_group_name_H-M   'P 1'
#
loop_
_entity.id
_entity.type
_entity.pdbx_description
1 polymer ?
#
loop_
_entity_poly.entity_id
_entity_poly.type
_entity_poly.pdbx_seq_one_letter_code
_entity_poly.pdbx_strand_id
1 'polypeptide(L)'
;MGKCIDLRCDFGFKYCLSDEIIMKSFLNAILERDEDTITSVQFENEEMPASLKSKRSVTFDRLCTTDKGDPILIEMQNSCQKYFKTRANFYVYKLMDNKISKGLKWIKMEEDISKVIGIYILPTGWLVSTK
;
A
#
# COMPACT_ATOMS: atom_id res chain seq x y z
N MET A 1 35.66 -5.83 5.70
CA MET A 1 34.46 -5.22 6.32
C MET A 1 33.32 -5.33 5.32
N GLY A 2 32.22 -6.02 5.64
CA GLY A 2 31.06 -6.12 4.74
C GLY A 2 30.30 -4.79 4.67
N LYS A 3 29.74 -4.44 3.51
CA LYS A 3 28.77 -3.33 3.39
C LYS A 3 27.39 -3.89 3.74
N CYS A 4 26.70 -3.25 4.69
CA CYS A 4 25.32 -3.58 5.04
C CYS A 4 24.35 -2.59 4.38
N ILE A 5 23.15 -3.04 4.06
CA ILE A 5 22.05 -2.21 3.57
C ILE A 5 21.03 -2.06 4.69
N ASP A 6 20.63 -0.84 5.00
CA ASP A 6 19.59 -0.55 6.00
C ASP A 6 18.20 -0.59 5.35
N LEU A 7 17.40 -1.61 5.66
CA LEU A 7 16.02 -1.74 5.15
C LEU A 7 15.08 -0.63 5.62
N ARG A 8 15.46 0.16 6.64
CA ARG A 8 14.66 1.30 7.14
C ARG A 8 14.79 2.53 6.27
N CYS A 9 15.79 2.58 5.38
CA CYS A 9 15.92 3.68 4.45
C CYS A 9 15.21 3.34 3.14
N ASP A 10 14.68 4.37 2.49
CA ASP A 10 13.95 4.27 1.22
C ASP A 10 14.76 3.50 0.16
N PHE A 11 16.06 3.79 0.07
CA PHE A 11 16.97 3.08 -0.83
C PHE A 11 17.07 1.59 -0.50
N GLY A 12 17.32 1.23 0.77
CA GLY A 12 17.54 -0.15 1.15
C GLY A 12 16.28 -1.00 0.99
N PHE A 13 15.13 -0.44 1.35
CA PHE A 13 13.83 -1.06 1.12
C PHE A 13 13.59 -1.28 -0.39
N LYS A 14 13.66 -0.22 -1.20
CA LYS A 14 13.41 -0.30 -2.64
C LYS A 14 14.40 -1.23 -3.34
N TYR A 15 15.65 -1.26 -2.88
CA TYR A 15 16.68 -2.12 -3.44
C TYR A 15 16.43 -3.59 -3.11
N CYS A 16 16.26 -3.92 -1.82
CA CYS A 16 16.13 -5.31 -1.37
C CYS A 16 14.77 -5.93 -1.70
N LEU A 17 13.72 -5.10 -1.82
CA LEU A 17 12.35 -5.53 -2.13
C LEU A 17 11.90 -4.95 -3.48
N SER A 18 12.83 -4.91 -4.44
CA SER A 18 12.56 -4.55 -5.84
C SER A 18 11.92 -5.69 -6.63
N ASP A 19 12.16 -6.93 -6.22
CA ASP A 19 11.61 -8.12 -6.85
C ASP A 19 10.21 -8.43 -6.31
N GLU A 20 9.28 -8.73 -7.23
CA GLU A 20 7.89 -9.01 -6.89
C GLU A 20 7.74 -10.26 -6.03
N ILE A 21 8.53 -11.31 -6.29
CA ILE A 21 8.45 -12.57 -5.54
C ILE A 21 8.91 -12.32 -4.11
N ILE A 22 10.06 -11.65 -3.94
CA ILE A 22 10.60 -11.32 -2.61
C ILE A 22 9.61 -10.44 -1.85
N MET A 23 9.07 -9.41 -2.50
CA MET A 23 8.09 -8.52 -1.87
C MET A 23 6.83 -9.25 -1.44
N LYS A 24 6.26 -10.12 -2.30
CA LYS A 24 5.07 -10.91 -1.95
C LYS A 24 5.33 -11.83 -0.76
N SER A 25 6.45 -12.56 -0.77
CA SER A 25 6.83 -13.42 0.35
C SER A 25 7.01 -12.62 1.63
N PHE A 26 7.66 -11.46 1.56
CA PHE A 26 7.83 -10.58 2.71
C PHE A 26 6.48 -10.08 3.25
N LEU A 27 5.62 -9.51 2.40
CA LEU A 27 4.33 -8.95 2.81
C LEU A 27 3.39 -10.02 3.38
N ASN A 28 3.30 -11.20 2.75
CA ASN A 28 2.46 -12.29 3.27
C ASN A 28 2.97 -12.81 4.62
N ALA A 29 4.30 -12.86 4.82
CA ALA A 29 4.88 -13.30 6.09
C ALA A 29 4.65 -12.28 7.22
N ILE A 30 4.91 -10.98 6.99
CA ILE A 30 4.79 -9.98 8.06
C ILE A 30 3.32 -9.62 8.38
N LEU A 31 2.41 -9.83 7.44
CA LEU A 31 0.98 -9.58 7.61
C LEU A 31 0.21 -10.86 7.96
N GLU A 32 0.89 -11.99 8.10
CA GLU A 32 0.31 -13.30 8.44
C GLU A 32 -0.89 -13.67 7.54
N ARG A 33 -0.72 -13.52 6.22
CA ARG A 33 -1.82 -13.63 5.22
C ARG A 33 -1.98 -15.03 4.64
N ASP A 34 -2.41 -15.96 5.48
CA ASP A 34 -2.68 -17.33 5.06
C ASP A 34 -4.06 -17.49 4.36
N GLU A 35 -5.05 -16.67 4.73
CA GLU A 35 -6.43 -16.78 4.22
C GLU A 35 -6.77 -15.86 3.03
N ASP A 36 -5.95 -14.83 2.78
CA ASP A 36 -6.16 -13.82 1.75
C ASP A 36 -4.82 -13.35 1.14
N THR A 37 -4.04 -14.33 0.66
CA THR A 37 -2.65 -14.16 0.21
C THR A 37 -2.51 -13.12 -0.91
N ILE A 38 -1.48 -12.28 -0.81
CA ILE A 38 -1.10 -11.33 -1.87
C ILE A 38 -0.49 -12.09 -3.04
N THR A 39 -1.08 -11.92 -4.23
CA THR A 39 -0.68 -12.61 -5.47
C THR A 39 0.03 -11.70 -6.46
N SER A 40 -0.19 -10.39 -6.37
CA SER A 40 0.41 -9.37 -7.25
C SER A 40 0.82 -8.12 -6.47
N VAL A 41 1.93 -7.51 -6.87
CA VAL A 41 2.43 -6.23 -6.34
C VAL A 41 2.79 -5.29 -7.49
N GLN A 42 2.18 -4.11 -7.51
CA GLN A 42 2.49 -3.03 -8.44
C GLN A 42 3.48 -2.05 -7.81
N PHE A 43 4.59 -1.83 -8.51
CA PHE A 43 5.74 -1.06 -8.03
C PHE A 43 5.68 0.43 -8.36
N GLU A 44 4.84 0.82 -9.32
CA GLU A 44 4.76 2.20 -9.75
C GLU A 44 3.93 3.02 -8.77
N ASN A 45 4.51 4.17 -8.39
CA ASN A 45 3.76 5.35 -7.99
C ASN A 45 2.91 5.75 -9.19
N GLU A 46 1.76 5.11 -9.40
CA GLU A 46 0.72 5.73 -10.19
C GLU A 46 0.37 7.01 -9.44
N GLU A 47 0.96 8.14 -9.86
CA GLU A 47 0.39 9.43 -9.54
C GLU A 47 -1.02 9.37 -10.09
N MET A 48 -1.99 9.00 -9.25
CA MET A 48 -3.38 9.01 -9.67
C MET A 48 -3.64 10.47 -10.03
N PRO A 49 -3.83 10.79 -11.32
CA PRO A 49 -3.82 12.18 -11.73
C PRO A 49 -4.98 12.87 -11.01
N ALA A 50 -4.72 14.07 -10.54
CA ALA A 50 -5.76 14.87 -9.93
C ALA A 50 -6.86 15.08 -10.99
N SER A 51 -8.09 14.62 -10.73
CA SER A 51 -9.18 14.77 -11.68
C SER A 51 -9.48 16.26 -12.03
N LEU A 52 -9.01 17.19 -11.18
CA LEU A 52 -8.96 18.63 -11.38
C LEU A 52 -7.56 19.15 -11.01
N LYS A 53 -7.07 20.21 -11.67
CA LYS A 53 -5.79 20.90 -11.37
C LYS A 53 -5.64 21.37 -9.90
N SER A 54 -6.73 21.47 -9.15
CA SER A 54 -6.78 21.88 -7.74
C SER A 54 -6.77 20.71 -6.73
N LYS A 55 -6.88 19.45 -7.18
CA LYS A 55 -6.90 18.28 -6.29
C LYS A 55 -5.49 17.76 -6.03
N ARG A 56 -5.26 17.16 -4.86
CA ARG A 56 -3.96 16.57 -4.50
C ARG A 56 -3.72 15.25 -5.26
N SER A 57 -2.51 15.08 -5.80
CA SER A 57 -2.00 13.77 -6.22
C SER A 57 -1.92 12.85 -5.00
N VAL A 58 -2.02 11.54 -5.24
CA VAL A 58 -1.85 10.52 -4.21
C VAL A 58 -0.69 9.66 -4.67
N THR A 59 0.22 9.40 -3.75
CA THR A 59 1.40 8.57 -3.96
C THR A 59 1.42 7.59 -2.81
N PHE A 60 1.46 6.30 -3.14
CA PHE A 60 1.59 5.18 -2.21
C PHE A 60 2.74 4.30 -2.71
N ASP A 61 3.42 3.59 -1.81
CA ASP A 61 4.59 2.82 -2.22
C ASP A 61 4.22 1.62 -3.11
N ARG A 62 3.18 0.86 -2.74
CA ARG A 62 2.76 -0.33 -3.50
C ARG A 62 1.25 -0.53 -3.49
N LEU A 63 0.70 -0.95 -4.62
CA LEU A 63 -0.67 -1.48 -4.73
C LEU A 63 -0.60 -2.99 -4.92
N CYS A 64 -1.18 -3.73 -4.00
CA CYS A 64 -1.19 -5.19 -4.00
C CYS A 64 -2.59 -5.70 -4.34
N THR A 65 -2.68 -6.93 -4.84
CA THR A 65 -3.96 -7.62 -5.06
C THR A 65 -3.90 -8.99 -4.40
N THR A 66 -4.97 -9.37 -3.71
CA THR A 66 -5.12 -10.68 -3.09
C THR A 66 -5.61 -11.73 -4.09
N ASP A 67 -5.54 -13.00 -3.72
CA ASP A 67 -6.20 -14.11 -4.41
C ASP A 67 -7.73 -13.93 -4.56
N LYS A 68 -8.37 -13.19 -3.64
CA LYS A 68 -9.79 -12.80 -3.70
C LYS A 68 -10.07 -11.62 -4.64
N GLY A 69 -9.02 -10.99 -5.18
CA GLY A 69 -9.13 -9.80 -6.04
C GLY A 69 -9.20 -8.48 -5.27
N ASP A 70 -8.99 -8.50 -3.95
CA ASP A 70 -9.06 -7.30 -3.13
C ASP A 70 -7.80 -6.44 -3.28
N PRO A 71 -7.93 -5.14 -3.55
CA PRO A 71 -6.79 -4.23 -3.56
C PRO A 71 -6.34 -3.89 -2.14
N ILE A 72 -5.03 -3.89 -1.93
CA ILE A 72 -4.39 -3.46 -0.68
C ILE A 72 -3.34 -2.41 -1.00
N LEU A 73 -3.50 -1.23 -0.42
CA LEU A 73 -2.45 -0.20 -0.47
C LEU A 73 -1.46 -0.42 0.67
N ILE A 74 -0.19 -0.53 0.30
CA ILE A 74 0.91 -0.62 1.26
C ILE A 74 1.69 0.70 1.27
N GLU A 75 1.90 1.21 2.47
CA GLU A 75 2.70 2.40 2.77
C GLU A 75 3.80 2.02 3.76
N MET A 76 5.05 2.17 3.35
CA MET A 76 6.23 1.87 4.15
C MET A 76 6.72 3.14 4.81
N GLN A 77 6.90 3.11 6.13
CA GLN A 77 7.23 4.31 6.89
C GLN A 77 8.38 4.03 7.86
N ASN A 78 9.36 4.92 7.89
CA ASN A 78 10.45 4.86 8.88
C ASN A 78 10.14 5.69 10.15
N SER A 79 8.99 6.34 10.18
CA SER A 79 8.52 7.18 11.27
C SER A 79 7.00 7.31 11.27
N CYS A 80 6.40 7.57 12.44
CA CYS A 80 4.97 7.84 12.53
C CYS A 80 4.65 9.18 11.85
N GLN A 81 3.88 9.14 10.76
CA GLN A 81 3.42 10.34 10.09
C GLN A 81 2.16 10.92 10.76
N LYS A 82 2.12 12.25 10.92
CA LYS A 82 0.88 12.92 11.33
C LYS A 82 -0.21 12.69 10.28
N TYR A 83 -1.44 12.48 10.75
CA TYR A 83 -2.63 12.32 9.91
C TYR A 83 -2.62 11.09 8.97
N PHE A 84 -1.89 10.02 9.31
CA PHE A 84 -1.89 8.78 8.53
C PHE A 84 -3.31 8.28 8.23
N LYS A 85 -4.18 8.23 9.24
CA LYS A 85 -5.59 7.82 9.07
C LYS A 85 -6.35 8.69 8.06
N THR A 86 -6.14 10.00 8.08
CA THR A 86 -6.77 10.93 7.13
C THR A 86 -6.25 10.73 5.71
N ARG A 87 -4.94 10.48 5.55
CA ARG A 87 -4.33 10.15 4.25
C ARG A 87 -4.82 8.81 3.72
N ALA A 88 -4.83 7.77 4.55
CA ALA A 88 -5.37 6.46 4.23
C ALA A 88 -6.83 6.58 3.73
N ASN A 89 -7.68 7.33 4.43
CA ASN A 89 -9.05 7.60 3.98
C ASN A 89 -9.07 8.24 2.59
N PHE A 90 -8.26 9.28 2.39
CA PHE A 90 -8.19 9.99 1.12
C PHE A 90 -7.75 9.07 -0.03
N TYR A 91 -6.84 8.14 0.23
CA TYR A 91 -6.37 7.18 -0.76
C TYR A 91 -7.46 6.18 -1.16
N VAL A 92 -8.16 5.63 -0.17
CA VAL A 92 -9.31 4.74 -0.40
C VAL A 92 -10.36 5.44 -1.25
N TYR A 93 -10.73 6.68 -0.90
CA TYR A 93 -11.68 7.46 -1.68
C TYR A 93 -11.22 7.69 -3.12
N LYS A 94 -9.93 7.91 -3.35
CA LYS A 94 -9.40 8.14 -4.70
C LYS A 94 -9.33 6.87 -5.55
N LEU A 95 -8.97 5.74 -4.94
CA LEU A 95 -9.08 4.43 -5.60
C LEU A 95 -10.52 4.14 -5.99
N MET A 96 -11.47 4.41 -5.08
CA MET A 96 -12.89 4.24 -5.34
C MET A 96 -13.36 5.15 -6.49
N ASP A 97 -13.02 6.44 -6.47
CA ASP A 97 -13.37 7.40 -7.53
C ASP A 97 -12.91 6.90 -8.92
N ASN A 98 -11.66 6.42 -9.01
CA ASN A 98 -11.12 5.84 -10.24
C ASN A 98 -11.87 4.56 -10.66
N LYS A 99 -12.26 3.69 -9.73
CA LYS A 99 -13.06 2.49 -10.03
C LYS A 99 -14.50 2.81 -10.47
N ILE A 100 -15.14 3.81 -9.86
CA ILE A 100 -16.54 4.19 -10.12
C ILE A 100 -16.72 4.75 -11.55
N SER A 101 -15.67 5.28 -12.16
CA SER A 101 -15.68 5.83 -13.53
C SER A 101 -16.01 4.82 -14.66
N LYS A 102 -16.18 3.52 -14.36
CA LYS A 102 -16.56 2.47 -15.34
C LYS A 102 -17.87 1.72 -15.02
N GLY A 103 -18.92 2.45 -14.66
CA GLY A 103 -20.31 1.95 -14.76
C GLY A 103 -20.82 1.11 -13.58
N LEU A 104 -20.32 1.34 -12.36
CA LEU A 104 -20.78 0.64 -11.16
C LEU A 104 -22.14 1.15 -10.66
N LYS A 105 -23.07 0.21 -10.40
CA LYS A 105 -24.30 0.44 -9.64
C LYS A 105 -23.97 0.64 -8.15
N TRP A 106 -24.65 1.58 -7.50
CA TRP A 106 -24.48 2.06 -6.12
C TRP A 106 -24.64 1.03 -4.98
N ILE A 107 -24.55 -0.29 -5.23
CA ILE A 107 -25.03 -1.33 -4.28
C ILE A 107 -23.90 -2.26 -3.75
N LYS A 108 -22.62 -2.02 -4.03
CA LYS A 108 -21.52 -2.86 -3.48
C LYS A 108 -20.32 -2.10 -2.87
N MET A 109 -20.52 -0.86 -2.42
CA MET A 109 -19.40 -0.06 -1.90
C MET A 109 -18.84 -0.51 -0.55
N GLU A 110 -19.59 -1.27 0.25
CA GLU A 110 -19.16 -1.69 1.60
C GLU A 110 -18.24 -2.93 1.57
N GLU A 111 -18.34 -3.77 0.52
CA GLU A 111 -17.52 -4.96 0.31
C GLU A 111 -16.24 -4.67 -0.50
N ASP A 112 -16.27 -3.68 -1.41
CA ASP A 112 -15.15 -3.33 -2.29
C ASP A 112 -14.13 -2.34 -1.67
N ILE A 113 -14.20 -2.11 -0.36
CA ILE A 113 -13.35 -1.14 0.32
C ILE A 113 -11.90 -1.63 0.29
N SER A 114 -11.07 -0.89 -0.44
CA SER A 114 -9.63 -1.14 -0.48
C SER A 114 -9.04 -0.96 0.92
N LYS A 115 -8.27 -1.93 1.40
CA LYS A 115 -7.59 -1.84 2.69
C LYS A 115 -6.33 -1.01 2.53
N VAL A 116 -6.02 -0.18 3.53
CA VAL A 116 -4.74 0.54 3.59
C VAL A 116 -3.95 0.05 4.78
N ILE A 117 -2.75 -0.44 4.52
CA ILE A 117 -1.85 -0.97 5.53
C ILE A 117 -0.58 -0.12 5.54
N GLY A 118 -0.34 0.52 6.69
CA GLY A 118 0.91 1.19 6.99
C GLY A 118 1.85 0.23 7.72
N ILE A 119 3.03 -0.03 7.15
CA ILE A 119 4.08 -0.80 7.78
C ILE A 119 5.17 0.16 8.25
N TYR A 120 5.36 0.24 9.55
CA TYR A 120 6.34 1.12 10.18
C TYR A 120 7.56 0.32 10.59
N ILE A 121 8.71 0.51 9.94
CA ILE A 121 9.98 -0.13 10.33
C ILE A 121 10.72 0.83 11.27
N LEU A 122 10.68 0.56 12.58
CA LEU A 122 11.25 1.39 13.63
C LEU A 122 12.57 0.79 14.17
N PRO A 123 13.40 1.58 14.87
CA PRO A 123 14.63 1.07 15.48
C PRO A 123 14.42 -0.08 16.48
N THR A 124 13.24 -0.15 17.10
CA THR A 124 12.89 -1.13 18.14
C THR A 124 12.04 -2.30 17.63
N GLY A 125 11.73 -2.37 16.34
CA GLY A 125 10.84 -3.38 15.76
C GLY A 125 9.96 -2.82 14.64
N TRP A 126 8.91 -3.54 14.25
CA TRP A 126 7.92 -3.05 13.29
C TRP A 126 6.53 -2.93 13.90
N LEU A 127 5.73 -2.00 13.36
CA LEU A 127 4.32 -1.83 13.69
C LEU A 127 3.48 -1.87 12.42
N VAL A 128 2.35 -2.55 12.47
CA VAL A 128 1.36 -2.58 11.38
C VAL A 128 0.14 -1.76 11.81
N SER A 129 -0.28 -0.82 10.96
CA SER A 129 -1.51 -0.06 11.14
C SER A 129 -2.44 -0.31 9.97
N THR A 130 -3.61 -0.87 10.25
CA THR A 130 -4.63 -1.16 9.24
C THR A 130 -5.79 -0.18 9.34
N LYS A 131 -6.42 0.12 8.21
CA LYS A 131 -7.75 0.69 8.15
C LYS A 131 -8.61 -0.05 7.14
#